data_AF-A0A2V5L197-F1
#
_entry.id   AF-A0A2V5L197-F1
#
_cell.length_a   1.000
_cell.length_b   1.000
_cell.length_c   1.000
_cell.angle_alpha   90.00
_cell.angle_beta   90.00
_cell.angle_gamma   90.00
#
_symmetry.space_group_name_H-M   'P 1'
#
loop_
_entity.id
_entity.type
_entity.pdbx_description
1 polymer ?
#
loop_
_entity_poly.entity_id
_entity_poly.type
_entity_poly.pdbx_seq_one_letter_code
_entity_poly.pdbx_strand_id
1 'polypeptide(L)' 'LVGHEPDFTTIISGLTGASLKLSKAGVALVDVDPESEEGKLLWLFPPKIARKAK' A
#
# COMPACT_ATOMS: atom_id res chain seq x y z
N LEU A 1 6.17 -3.22 6.51
CA LEU A 1 5.38 -2.71 7.66
C LEU A 1 4.09 -3.51 7.77
N VAL A 2 3.58 -3.76 8.98
CA VAL A 2 2.26 -4.36 9.22
C VAL A 2 1.51 -3.43 10.15
N GLY A 3 0.27 -3.07 9.83
CA GLY A 3 -0.49 -2.06 10.56
C GLY A 3 -1.99 -2.15 10.34
N HIS A 4 -2.70 -1.08 10.72
CA HIS A 4 -4.15 -0.99 10.67
C HIS A 4 -4.61 0.10 9.70
N GLU A 5 -5.86 -0.01 9.27
CA GLU A 5 -6.57 1.07 8.57
C GLU A 5 -7.17 2.05 9.61
N PRO A 6 -7.23 3.35 9.31
CA PRO A 6 -6.83 4.01 8.07
C PRO A 6 -5.37 4.47 8.03
N ASP A 7 -4.56 4.16 9.05
CA ASP A 7 -3.17 4.64 9.15
C ASP A 7 -2.34 4.27 7.92
N PHE A 8 -2.48 3.03 7.45
CA PHE A 8 -1.76 2.53 6.28
C PHE A 8 -2.12 3.29 5.00
N THR A 9 -3.41 3.45 4.70
CA THR A 9 -3.85 4.22 3.54
C THR A 9 -3.49 5.69 3.66
N THR A 10 -3.53 6.26 4.87
CA THR A 10 -3.12 7.65 5.13
C THR A 10 -1.64 7.87 4.81
N ILE A 11 -0.76 6.99 5.29
CA ILE A 11 0.69 7.07 5.02
C ILE A 11 0.98 6.94 3.52
N ILE A 12 0.39 5.94 2.85
CA ILE A 12 0.62 5.74 1.41
C ILE A 12 0.07 6.94 0.62
N SER A 13 -1.10 7.48 1.01
CA SER A 13 -1.67 8.66 0.36
C SER A 13 -0.78 9.89 0.56
N GLY A 14 -0.21 10.07 1.75
CA GLY A 14 0.71 11.17 2.05
C GLY A 14 2.01 11.09 1.24
N LEU A 15 2.61 9.90 1.15
CA LEU A 15 3.86 9.70 0.41
C LEU A 15 3.69 9.78 -1.11
N THR A 16 2.55 9.31 -1.63
CA THR A 16 2.41 9.05 -3.07
C THR A 16 1.36 9.91 -3.78
N GLY A 17 0.55 10.67 -3.02
CA GLY A 17 -0.63 11.37 -3.54
C GLY A 17 -1.77 10.46 -4.01
N ALA A 18 -1.61 9.13 -3.92
CA ALA A 18 -2.63 8.18 -4.37
C ALA A 18 -3.84 8.15 -3.43
N SER A 19 -5.03 8.00 -4.00
CA SER A 19 -6.24 7.68 -3.24
C SER A 19 -6.54 6.19 -3.42
N LEU A 20 -6.55 5.42 -2.34
CA LEU A 20 -6.71 3.97 -2.41
C LEU A 20 -7.52 3.40 -1.23
N LYS A 21 -7.99 2.16 -1.41
CA LYS A 21 -8.57 1.34 -0.35
C LYS A 21 -7.78 0.04 -0.25
N LEU A 22 -7.31 -0.30 0.95
CA LEU A 22 -6.73 -1.60 1.23
C LEU A 22 -7.76 -2.50 1.92
N SER A 23 -7.70 -3.80 1.61
CA SER A 23 -8.44 -4.82 2.36
C SER A 23 -7.52 -5.43 3.42
N LYS A 24 -8.09 -6.04 4.48
CA LYS A 24 -7.30 -6.81 5.47
C LYS A 24 -6.39 -7.80 4.74
N ALA A 25 -5.14 -7.88 5.18
CA ALA A 25 -4.09 -8.68 4.53
C ALA A 25 -3.74 -8.30 3.08
N GLY A 26 -4.18 -7.12 2.60
CA GLY A 26 -3.66 -6.52 1.38
C GLY A 26 -2.22 -6.03 1.59
N VAL A 27 -1.42 -6.06 0.53
CA VAL A 27 -0.03 -5.60 0.54
C VAL A 27 0.14 -4.51 -0.52
N ALA A 28 0.94 -3.49 -0.20
CA ALA A 28 1.35 -2.45 -1.13
C ALA A 28 2.88 -2.44 -1.23
N LEU A 29 3.42 -2.24 -2.42
CA LEU A 29 4.82 -1.85 -2.59
C LEU A 29 4.90 -0.37 -2.93
N VAL A 30 5.59 0.35 -2.08
CA VAL A 30 5.90 1.77 -2.27
C VAL A 30 7.42 1.88 -2.36
N ASP A 31 7.88 2.47 -3.45
CA ASP A 31 9.27 2.89 -3.59
C ASP A 31 9.39 4.29 -2.96
N VAL A 32 10.35 4.51 -2.08
CA VAL A 32 10.44 5.74 -1.28
C VAL A 32 11.81 6.36 -1.46
N ASP A 33 11.83 7.64 -1.80
CA ASP A 33 13.05 8.45 -1.80
C ASP A 33 13.18 9.17 -0.45
N PRO A 34 14.18 8.82 0.37
CA PRO A 34 14.34 9.42 1.69
C PRO A 34 14.82 10.88 1.64
N GLU A 35 15.38 11.37 0.53
CA GLU A 35 15.84 12.76 0.44
C GLU A 35 14.66 13.73 0.21
N SER A 36 13.69 13.32 -0.62
CA SER A 36 12.50 14.11 -0.93
C SER A 36 11.31 13.82 -0.02
N GLU A 37 11.36 12.73 0.76
CA GLU A 37 10.23 12.17 1.52
C GLU A 37 9.01 11.82 0.63
N GLU A 38 9.22 11.68 -0.68
CA GLU A 38 8.20 11.27 -1.63
C GLU A 38 8.28 9.77 -1.92
N GLY A 39 7.14 9.19 -2.32
CA GLY A 39 7.05 7.80 -2.69
C GLY A 39 6.26 7.57 -3.97
N LYS A 40 6.52 6.43 -4.60
CA LYS A 40 5.78 5.93 -5.75
C LYS A 40 5.10 4.62 -5.40
N LEU A 41 3.78 4.58 -5.51
CA LEU A 41 3.03 3.34 -5.39
C LEU A 41 3.24 2.47 -6.64
N LEU A 42 3.99 1.38 -6.50
CA LEU A 42 4.31 0.48 -7.62
C LEU A 42 3.22 -0.57 -7.85
N TRP A 43 2.68 -1.16 -6.78
CA TRP A 43 1.57 -2.11 -6.89
C TRP A 43 0.77 -2.26 -5.60
N LEU A 44 -0.47 -2.71 -5.79
CA LEU A 44 -1.38 -3.15 -4.74
C LEU A 44 -1.77 -4.61 -4.98
N PHE A 45 -1.56 -5.43 -3.97
CA PHE A 45 -1.80 -6.87 -4.00
C PHE A 45 -2.88 -7.25 -2.98
N PRO A 46 -4.16 -7.38 -3.41
CA PRO A 46 -5.23 -7.77 -2.51
C PRO A 46 -5.21 -9.29 -2.23
N PRO A 47 -5.69 -9.76 -1.06
CA PRO A 47 -5.70 -11.19 -0.71
C PRO A 47 -6.52 -12.05 -1.68
N LYS A 48 -7.49 -11.47 -2.38
CA LYS A 48 -8.33 -12.18 -3.37
C LYS A 48 -7.53 -12.75 -4.54
N ILE A 49 -6.40 -12.12 -4.91
CA ILE A 49 -5.52 -12.61 -5.99
C ILE A 49 -4.44 -13.58 -5.50
N ALA A 50 -4.26 -13.69 -4.19
CA ALA A 50 -3.35 -14.63 -3.54
C ALA A 50 -3.95 -16.03 -3.33
N ARG A 51 -5.25 -16.19 -3.64
CA ARG A 51 -5.96 -17.45 -3.40
C ARG A 51 -5.36 -18.54 -4.28
N LYS A 52 -5.00 -19.66 -3.65
CA LYS A 52 -4.61 -20.88 -4.35
C LYS A 52 -5.72 -21.26 -5.33
N ALA A 53 -5.36 -21.51 -6.59
CA ALA A 53 -6.30 -22.09 -7.55
C ALA A 53 -6.84 -23.39 -6.94
N LYS A 54 -8.16 -23.56 -6.99
CA LYS A 54 -8.82 -24.79 -6.53
C LYS A 54 -8.46 -25.95 -7.46
#